data_AF-A0A8S2VCB9-F1
#
_entry.id   AF-A0A8S2VCB9-F1
#
_cell.length_a   1.000
_cell.length_b   1.000
_cell.length_c   1.000
_cell.angle_alpha   90.00
_cell.angle_beta   90.00
_cell.angle_gamma   90.00
#
_symmetry.space_group_name_H-M   'P 1'
#
loop_
_entity.id
_entity.type
_entity.pdbx_description
1 polymer ?
#
loop_
_entity_poly.entity_id
_entity_poly.type
_entity_poly.pdbx_seq_one_letter_code
_entity_poly.pdbx_strand_id
1 'polypeptide(L)'
;MEIERLVNIAFSTSQSFPSLMNNYMDVIRYLKQELLKHYTTEEFIIIIGGTNSFNFDIDYGEYMAVVQQNNYKVLVYSTKRNLSSITKTDTHDADSETLIHW
;
A
#
# COMPACT_ATOMS: atom_id res chain seq x y z
N MET A 1 0.44 -17.81 1.06
CA MET A 1 -0.76 -17.94 0.19
C MET A 1 -1.89 -17.21 0.90
N GLU A 2 -2.11 -15.90 0.65
CA GLU A 2 -3.14 -15.18 1.43
C GLU A 2 -3.64 -13.86 0.82
N ILE A 3 -2.78 -13.08 0.15
CA ILE A 3 -3.15 -11.71 -0.29
C ILE A 3 -4.16 -11.74 -1.44
N GLU A 4 -3.97 -12.59 -2.45
CA GLU A 4 -4.95 -12.73 -3.55
C GLU A 4 -6.32 -13.19 -3.05
N ARG A 5 -6.35 -14.13 -2.10
CA ARG A 5 -7.59 -14.62 -1.47
C ARG A 5 -8.26 -13.51 -0.67
N LEU A 6 -7.50 -12.75 0.10
CA LEU A 6 -7.99 -11.61 0.86
C LEU A 6 -8.59 -10.52 -0.05
N VAL A 7 -7.91 -10.20 -1.15
CA VAL A 7 -8.41 -9.27 -2.18
C VAL A 7 -9.72 -9.79 -2.77
N ASN A 8 -9.77 -11.06 -3.16
CA ASN A 8 -11.00 -11.67 -3.70
C ASN A 8 -12.16 -11.62 -2.71
N ILE A 9 -11.93 -11.88 -1.42
CA ILE A 9 -12.96 -11.80 -0.38
C ILE A 9 -13.45 -10.36 -0.23
N ALA A 10 -12.55 -9.40 -0.01
CA ALA A 10 -12.92 -8.00 0.20
C ALA A 10 -13.72 -7.44 -0.98
N PHE A 11 -13.30 -7.77 -2.19
CA PHE A 11 -13.93 -7.29 -3.42
C PHE A 11 -15.30 -7.95 -3.64
N SER A 12 -15.41 -9.26 -3.43
CA SER A 12 -16.70 -9.98 -3.50
C SER A 12 -17.69 -9.48 -2.45
N THR A 13 -17.22 -9.19 -1.23
CA THR A 13 -18.03 -8.61 -0.15
C THR A 13 -18.52 -7.22 -0.51
N SER A 14 -17.68 -6.36 -1.11
CA SER A 14 -18.11 -5.02 -1.54
C SER A 14 -19.19 -5.04 -2.63
N GLN A 15 -19.12 -5.99 -3.56
CA GLN A 15 -20.12 -6.13 -4.62
C GLN A 15 -21.43 -6.74 -4.11
N SER A 16 -21.34 -7.66 -3.14
CA SER A 16 -22.48 -8.38 -2.60
C SER A 16 -23.21 -7.60 -1.50
N PHE A 17 -22.48 -6.74 -0.77
CA PHE A 17 -22.99 -5.98 0.36
C PHE A 17 -22.53 -4.51 0.30
N PRO A 18 -23.12 -3.68 -0.61
CA PRO A 18 -22.77 -2.27 -0.73
C PRO A 18 -22.96 -1.49 0.59
N SER A 19 -23.87 -1.94 1.47
CA SER A 19 -24.07 -1.36 2.80
C SER A 19 -22.88 -1.55 3.76
N LEU A 20 -22.02 -2.55 3.54
CA LEU A 20 -20.83 -2.83 4.36
C LEU A 20 -19.56 -2.17 3.78
N MET A 21 -19.47 -2.09 2.45
CA MET A 21 -18.36 -1.46 1.73
C MET A 21 -18.93 -0.75 0.51
N ASN A 22 -19.15 0.55 0.66
CA ASN A 22 -19.98 1.30 -0.28
C ASN A 22 -19.18 1.83 -1.47
N ASN A 23 -17.85 1.87 -1.34
CA ASN A 23 -16.95 2.31 -2.39
C ASN A 23 -15.56 1.63 -2.28
N TYR A 24 -14.73 1.81 -3.30
CA TYR A 24 -13.37 1.24 -3.35
C TYR A 24 -12.47 1.72 -2.21
N MET A 25 -12.74 2.89 -1.61
CA MET A 25 -11.96 3.38 -0.48
C MET A 25 -12.17 2.50 0.76
N ASP A 26 -13.36 1.95 0.95
CA ASP A 26 -13.65 1.03 2.05
C ASP A 26 -12.94 -0.31 1.84
N VAL A 27 -12.91 -0.81 0.60
CA VAL A 27 -12.15 -2.00 0.21
C VAL A 27 -10.66 -1.80 0.47
N ILE A 28 -10.09 -0.67 0.02
CA ILE A 28 -8.68 -0.33 0.25
C ILE A 28 -8.39 -0.26 1.75
N ARG A 29 -9.25 0.41 2.53
CA ARG A 29 -9.07 0.55 3.98
C ARG A 29 -9.05 -0.79 4.69
N TYR A 30 -10.00 -1.66 4.37
CA TYR A 30 -10.07 -3.01 4.94
C TYR A 30 -8.84 -3.85 4.57
N LEU A 31 -8.46 -3.87 3.29
CA LEU A 31 -7.29 -4.61 2.85
C LEU A 31 -6.01 -4.12 3.55
N LYS A 32 -5.82 -2.81 3.67
CA LYS A 32 -4.68 -2.25 4.42
C LYS A 32 -4.69 -2.68 5.89
N GLN A 33 -5.85 -2.62 6.54
CA GLN A 33 -5.97 -3.03 7.95
C GLN A 33 -5.64 -4.51 8.14
N GLU A 34 -6.13 -5.38 7.26
CA GLU A 34 -5.87 -6.81 7.36
C GLU A 34 -4.41 -7.14 7.06
N LEU A 35 -3.83 -6.54 6.01
CA LEU A 35 -2.42 -6.73 5.67
C LEU A 35 -1.48 -6.25 6.79
N LEU A 36 -1.76 -5.11 7.42
CA LEU A 36 -0.94 -4.58 8.52
C LEU A 36 -0.94 -5.46 9.77
N LYS A 37 -1.91 -6.37 9.96
CA LYS A 37 -1.87 -7.35 11.06
C LYS A 37 -0.76 -8.38 10.88
N HIS A 38 -0.42 -8.68 9.63
CA HIS A 38 0.58 -9.69 9.27
C HIS A 38 1.94 -9.07 8.91
N TYR A 39 1.93 -7.84 8.40
CA TYR A 39 3.12 -7.13 7.88
C TYR A 39 3.22 -5.74 8.51
N THR A 40 3.68 -5.68 9.75
CA THR A 40 3.65 -4.45 10.58
C THR A 40 4.67 -3.37 10.16
N THR A 41 5.74 -3.77 9.47
CA THR A 41 6.84 -2.90 9.03
C THR A 41 6.68 -2.42 7.58
N GLU A 42 5.61 -2.83 6.92
CA GLU A 42 5.37 -2.51 5.52
C GLU A 42 4.31 -1.42 5.37
N GLU A 43 4.43 -0.69 4.27
CA GLU A 43 3.39 0.20 3.78
C GLU A 43 2.79 -0.40 2.52
N PHE A 44 1.47 -0.53 2.52
CA PHE A 44 0.72 -1.12 1.43
C PHE A 44 0.12 -0.05 0.53
N ILE A 45 0.38 -0.19 -0.76
CA ILE A 45 -0.27 0.60 -1.78
C ILE A 45 -1.16 -0.33 -2.60
N ILE A 46 -2.42 0.07 -2.70
CA ILE A 46 -3.49 -0.72 -3.31
C ILE A 46 -4.10 0.15 -4.40
N ILE A 47 -4.02 -0.33 -5.64
CA ILE A 47 -4.55 0.36 -6.81
C ILE A 47 -5.72 -0.48 -7.33
N ILE A 48 -6.89 0.13 -7.44
CA ILE A 48 -8.10 -0.48 -8.00
C ILE A 48 -8.52 0.37 -9.21
N GLY A 49 -8.73 -0.27 -10.35
CA GLY A 49 -9.26 0.40 -11.53
C GLY A 49 -9.98 -0.58 -12.46
N GLY A 50 -10.56 -0.07 -13.55
CA GLY A 50 -11.26 -0.92 -14.52
C GLY A 50 -10.30 -1.70 -15.41
N THR A 51 -10.63 -2.95 -15.77
CA THR A 51 -9.75 -3.84 -16.56
C THR A 51 -9.27 -3.22 -17.89
N ASN A 52 -10.09 -2.36 -18.48
CA ASN A 52 -9.79 -1.69 -19.76
C ASN A 52 -9.16 -0.30 -19.61
N SER A 53 -8.95 0.18 -18.37
CA SER A 53 -8.50 1.56 -18.12
C SER A 53 -7.00 1.71 -17.94
N PHE A 54 -6.26 0.62 -17.70
CA PHE A 54 -4.85 0.64 -17.36
C PHE A 54 -4.23 -0.76 -17.36
N ASN A 55 -2.92 -0.83 -17.58
CA ASN A 55 -2.11 -2.03 -17.38
C ASN A 55 -0.98 -1.72 -16.40
N PHE A 56 -0.51 -2.75 -15.73
CA PHE A 56 0.63 -2.65 -14.84
C PHE A 56 1.82 -3.32 -15.52
N ASP A 57 2.95 -2.62 -15.52
CA ASP A 57 4.26 -3.20 -15.79
C ASP A 57 5.03 -3.12 -14.46
N ILE A 58 5.38 -4.27 -13.89
CA ILE A 58 5.89 -4.35 -12.52
C ILE A 58 7.04 -5.33 -12.47
N ASP A 59 8.18 -4.86 -11.95
CA ASP A 59 9.30 -5.73 -11.64
C ASP A 59 8.99 -6.63 -10.43
N TYR A 60 9.37 -7.90 -10.56
CA TYR A 60 8.99 -9.00 -9.66
C TYR A 60 9.43 -8.87 -8.19
N GLY A 61 10.18 -7.84 -7.82
CA GLY A 61 10.81 -7.71 -6.51
C GLY A 61 9.92 -7.18 -5.39
N GLU A 62 8.85 -6.43 -5.69
CA GLU A 62 8.11 -5.62 -4.69
C GLU A 62 6.59 -5.76 -4.73
N TYR A 63 6.04 -6.47 -5.73
CA TYR A 63 4.61 -6.70 -5.80
C TYR A 63 4.19 -7.91 -4.95
N MET A 64 3.00 -7.81 -4.36
CA MET A 64 2.47 -8.87 -3.51
C MET A 64 1.29 -9.61 -4.13
N ALA A 65 0.46 -8.95 -4.95
CA ALA A 65 -0.63 -9.61 -5.68
C ALA A 65 -1.15 -8.75 -6.84
N VAL A 66 -1.50 -9.40 -7.97
CA VAL A 66 -2.34 -8.84 -9.02
C VAL A 66 -3.59 -9.69 -9.14
N VAL A 67 -4.75 -9.12 -8.85
CA VAL A 67 -6.04 -9.82 -8.92
C VAL A 67 -6.92 -9.15 -9.96
N GLN A 68 -7.50 -9.95 -10.84
CA GLN A 68 -8.52 -9.50 -11.78
C GLN A 68 -9.85 -10.14 -11.39
N GLN A 69 -10.85 -9.30 -11.09
CA GLN A 69 -12.20 -9.76 -10.77
C GLN A 69 -13.22 -8.90 -11.51
N ASN A 70 -14.06 -9.54 -12.33
CA ASN A 70 -15.05 -8.89 -13.19
C ASN A 70 -14.39 -7.80 -14.06
N ASN A 71 -14.92 -6.58 -14.00
CA ASN A 71 -14.43 -5.43 -14.75
C ASN A 71 -13.35 -4.65 -14.01
N TYR A 72 -12.76 -5.20 -12.95
CA TYR A 72 -11.76 -4.52 -12.13
C TYR A 72 -10.45 -5.29 -12.05
N LYS A 73 -9.36 -4.52 -11.99
CA LYS A 73 -8.00 -4.97 -11.74
C LYS A 73 -7.52 -4.35 -10.44
N VAL A 74 -6.97 -5.18 -9.57
CA VAL A 74 -6.44 -4.78 -8.27
C VAL A 74 -4.96 -5.14 -8.22
N LEU A 75 -4.11 -4.15 -7.97
CA LEU A 75 -2.71 -4.35 -7.66
C LEU A 75 -2.48 -4.05 -6.18
N VAL A 76 -1.82 -4.97 -5.51
CA VAL A 76 -1.27 -4.78 -4.16
C VAL A 76 0.24 -4.88 -4.24
N TYR A 77 0.92 -3.82 -3.84
CA TYR A 77 2.37 -3.82 -3.66
C TYR A 77 2.70 -3.25 -2.28
N SER A 78 3.84 -3.67 -1.76
CA SER A 78 4.33 -3.17 -0.49
C SER A 78 5.68 -2.49 -0.65
N THR A 79 5.89 -1.47 0.16
CA THR A 79 7.17 -0.81 0.31
C THR A 79 7.59 -0.92 1.77
N LYS A 80 8.89 -1.09 2.02
CA LYS A 80 9.40 -1.05 3.40
C LYS A 80 9.19 0.35 3.93
N ARG A 81 8.53 0.49 5.09
CA ARG A 81 8.51 1.78 5.76
C ARG A 81 9.94 2.20 6.00
N ASN A 82 10.31 3.36 5.49
CA ASN A 82 11.62 3.94 5.73
C ASN A 82 11.64 4.44 7.19
N LEU A 83 11.82 3.52 8.14
CA LEU A 83 11.96 3.79 9.57
C LEU A 83 13.11 4.78 9.85
N SER A 84 14.01 4.96 8.89
CA SER A 84 15.12 5.92 8.91
C SER A 84 14.70 7.38 8.73
N SER A 85 13.48 7.69 8.30
CA SER A 85 12.99 9.06 8.22
C SER A 85 12.44 9.58 9.56
N ILE A 86 12.24 8.71 10.54
CA ILE A 86 11.75 9.08 11.89
C ILE A 86 12.93 9.35 12.85
N THR A 87 14.15 8.94 12.48
CA THR A 87 15.36 9.15 13.28
C THR A 87 16.25 10.25 12.70
N LYS A 88 15.88 11.48 13.07
CA LYS A 88 16.75 12.57 13.59
C LYS A 88 16.07 13.88 13.23
N THR A 89 15.32 14.43 14.18
CA THR A 89 15.15 15.89 14.24
C THR A 89 16.57 16.45 14.25
N ASP A 90 16.95 17.12 13.17
CA ASP A 90 18.22 17.80 13.09
C ASP A 90 18.22 18.92 14.13
N THR A 91 18.88 18.69 15.27
CA THR A 91 19.17 19.70 16.27
C THR A 91 20.47 20.43 15.90
N HIS A 92 20.64 20.80 14.64
CA HIS A 92 21.68 21.75 14.25
C HIS A 92 21.22 23.14 14.70
N ASP A 93 21.59 23.45 15.94
CA ASP A 93 21.61 24.81 16.44
C ASP A 93 22.52 25.63 15.51
N ALA A 94 22.01 26.74 14.98
CA ALA A 94 22.65 27.53 13.93
C ALA A 94 23.92 28.28 14.40
N ASP A 95 24.33 28.07 15.65
CA ASP A 95 25.45 28.74 16.32
C ASP A 95 26.73 27.88 16.42
N SER A 96 26.78 26.70 15.80
CA SER A 96 28.03 25.90 15.80
C SER A 96 29.01 26.42 14.75
N GLU A 97 29.77 27.46 15.12
CA GLU A 97 30.92 27.98 14.39
C GLU A 97 31.94 26.86 14.14
N THR A 98 31.89 26.24 12.97
CA THR A 98 32.98 25.37 12.49
C THR A 98 33.91 26.19 11.62
N LEU A 99 35.06 26.55 12.20
CA LEU A 99 36.21 27.12 11.51
C LEU A 99 36.66 26.18 10.37
N ILE A 100 36.41 26.59 9.13
CA ILE A 100 36.99 25.97 7.95
C ILE A 100 38.36 26.63 7.71
N HIS A 101 39.45 25.87 7.86
CA HIS A 101 40.77 26.24 7.35
C HIS A 101 40.92 25.70 5.91
N TRP A 102 41.35 26.58 5.01
CA TRP A 102 41.61 26.31 3.60
C TRP A 102 42.99 25.68 3.37
#